data_AF-A0A971LYI7-F1
#
_entry.id   AF-A0A971LYI7-F1
#
_cell.length_a   1.000
_cell.length_b   1.000
_cell.length_c   1.000
_cell.angle_alpha   90.00
_cell.angle_beta   90.00
_cell.angle_gamma   90.00
#
_symmetry.space_group_name_H-M   'P 1'
#
loop_
_entity.id
_entity.type
_entity.pdbx_description
1 polymer ?
#
loop_
_entity_poly.entity_id
_entity_poly.type
_entity_poly.pdbx_seq_one_letter_code
_entity_poly.pdbx_strand_id
1 'polypeptide(L)'
;MKQKLKFLKQKLKEAFLTKATPSKVALSAAIGIFWNFIPSLGIGPVATYFTAKFLGGKGAIAVSINLATGFFIPLFYTLNMITGRVITGNHISLKEIERQMDKSLEQTAMHIDQVVNEPSQFFLVDKLQSFTVDFFVGALINAFLFSFIFYILIFLFLKFGNPRKYKSNKSRGKSN
;
A
#
# COMPACT_ATOMS: atom_id res chain seq x y z
N MET A 1 4.62 7.03 32.17
CA MET A 1 4.35 6.38 30.86
C MET A 1 3.39 7.18 29.95
N LYS A 2 2.22 7.65 30.44
CA LYS A 2 1.22 8.37 29.62
C LYS A 2 1.69 9.67 28.96
N GLN A 3 2.61 10.43 29.58
CA GLN A 3 3.19 11.65 29.00
C GLN A 3 4.12 11.38 27.82
N LYS A 4 5.00 10.36 27.91
CA LYS A 4 5.88 9.94 26.79
C LYS A 4 5.06 9.49 25.58
N LEU A 5 3.95 8.78 25.80
CA LEU A 5 3.05 8.34 24.73
C LEU A 5 2.32 9.52 24.06
N LYS A 6 1.87 10.52 24.84
CA LYS A 6 1.29 11.76 24.28
C LYS A 6 2.31 12.54 23.47
N PHE A 7 3.55 12.66 23.95
CA PHE A 7 4.64 13.33 23.25
C PHE A 7 5.01 12.62 21.93
N LEU A 8 5.11 11.28 21.94
CA LEU A 8 5.31 10.48 20.73
C LEU A 8 4.15 10.63 19.75
N LYS A 9 2.89 10.56 20.22
CA LYS A 9 1.72 10.84 19.38
C LYS A 9 1.76 12.23 18.77
N GLN A 10 2.20 13.24 19.53
CA GLN A 10 2.25 14.62 19.07
C GLN A 10 3.38 14.83 18.05
N LYS A 11 4.58 14.28 18.29
CA LYS A 11 5.69 14.29 17.32
C LYS A 11 5.37 13.50 16.05
N LEU A 12 4.72 12.34 16.15
CA LEU A 12 4.24 11.57 14.99
C LEU A 12 3.21 12.39 14.21
N LYS A 13 2.26 13.03 14.89
CA LYS A 13 1.26 13.89 14.26
C LYS A 13 1.90 15.11 13.59
N GLU A 14 2.92 15.71 14.19
CA GLU A 14 3.68 16.81 13.59
C GLU A 14 4.48 16.34 12.36
N ALA A 15 5.24 15.25 12.49
CA ALA A 15 6.06 14.69 11.42
C ALA A 15 5.23 14.22 10.22
N PHE A 16 4.05 13.62 10.44
CA PHE A 16 3.23 13.05 9.38
C PHE A 16 2.20 14.02 8.80
N LEU A 17 1.62 14.94 9.58
CA LEU A 17 0.40 15.67 9.16
C LEU A 17 0.53 17.19 9.08
N THR A 18 1.52 17.82 9.73
CA THR A 18 1.48 19.30 9.84
C THR A 18 2.01 20.06 8.62
N LYS A 19 2.83 19.43 7.75
CA LYS A 19 3.39 20.06 6.53
C LYS A 19 2.89 19.47 5.20
N ALA A 20 1.95 18.53 5.23
CA ALA A 20 1.43 17.90 4.01
C ALA A 20 0.04 18.44 3.66
N THR A 21 -0.17 18.83 2.39
CA THR A 21 -1.51 19.15 1.90
C THR A 21 -2.34 17.87 1.81
N PRO A 22 -3.68 17.95 1.96
CA PRO A 22 -4.55 16.77 1.85
C PRO A 22 -4.33 15.94 0.59
N SER A 23 -4.11 16.60 -0.55
CA SER A 23 -3.79 15.92 -1.82
C SER A 23 -2.46 15.15 -1.75
N LYS A 24 -1.42 15.68 -1.10
CA LYS A 24 -0.15 14.95 -0.93
C LYS A 24 -0.29 13.74 -0.01
N VAL A 25 -1.09 13.84 1.04
CA VAL A 25 -1.38 12.69 1.93
C VAL A 25 -2.17 11.62 1.17
N ALA A 26 -3.22 12.02 0.46
CA ALA A 26 -4.03 11.12 -0.36
C ALA A 26 -3.21 10.43 -1.44
N LEU A 27 -2.35 11.16 -2.16
CA LEU A 27 -1.45 10.60 -3.16
C LEU A 27 -0.49 9.57 -2.55
N SER A 28 0.07 9.88 -1.38
CA SER A 28 0.97 8.96 -0.68
C SER A 28 0.26 7.68 -0.27
N ALA A 29 -0.97 7.79 0.24
CA ALA A 29 -1.78 6.63 0.59
C ALA A 29 -2.11 5.78 -0.66
N ALA A 30 -2.51 6.42 -1.75
CA ALA A 30 -2.80 5.77 -3.02
C ALA A 30 -1.59 4.98 -3.56
N ILE A 31 -0.38 5.57 -3.53
CA ILE A 31 0.86 4.91 -3.92
C ILE A 31 1.19 3.73 -3.00
N GLY A 32 0.95 3.86 -1.70
CA GLY A 32 1.14 2.76 -0.75
C GLY A 32 0.21 1.56 -1.03
N ILE A 33 -1.05 1.84 -1.37
CA ILE A 33 -2.02 0.81 -1.78
C ILE A 33 -1.64 0.19 -3.12
N PHE A 34 -1.25 1.01 -4.11
CA PHE A 34 -0.86 0.56 -5.44
C PHE A 34 0.20 -0.55 -5.37
N TRP A 35 1.27 -0.33 -4.62
CA TRP A 35 2.37 -1.28 -4.52
C TRP A 35 2.04 -2.57 -3.76
N ASN A 36 0.93 -2.61 -3.00
CA ASN A 36 0.47 -3.85 -2.36
C ASN A 36 -0.27 -4.79 -3.30
N PHE A 37 -0.75 -4.30 -4.46
CA PHE A 37 -1.29 -5.14 -5.51
C PHE A 37 -0.22 -5.75 -6.42
N ILE A 38 0.99 -5.19 -6.42
CA ILE A 38 2.08 -5.64 -7.28
C ILE A 38 2.98 -6.63 -6.52
N PRO A 39 3.31 -7.80 -7.11
CA PRO A 39 4.24 -8.75 -6.52
C PRO A 39 5.66 -8.16 -6.55
N SER A 40 6.00 -7.46 -5.48
CA SER A 40 7.26 -6.72 -5.35
C SER A 40 8.34 -7.49 -4.61
N LEU A 41 8.13 -8.77 -4.25
CA LEU A 41 9.13 -9.63 -3.59
C LEU A 41 9.88 -8.92 -2.44
N GLY A 42 9.14 -8.11 -1.68
CA GLY A 42 9.66 -7.37 -0.55
C GLY A 42 10.47 -6.10 -0.84
N ILE A 43 10.70 -5.73 -2.10
CA ILE A 43 11.14 -4.37 -2.47
C ILE A 43 9.99 -3.35 -2.43
N GLY A 44 8.75 -3.79 -2.16
CA GLY A 44 7.54 -2.97 -2.15
C GLY A 44 7.65 -1.68 -1.33
N PRO A 45 8.09 -1.71 -0.06
CA PRO A 45 8.26 -0.50 0.75
C PRO A 45 9.28 0.47 0.16
N VAL A 46 10.38 -0.03 -0.39
CA VAL A 46 11.43 0.79 -1.01
C VAL A 46 10.89 1.46 -2.28
N ALA A 47 10.27 0.67 -3.17
CA ALA A 47 9.64 1.15 -4.39
C ALA A 47 8.56 2.19 -4.06
N THR A 48 7.70 1.91 -3.08
CA THR A 48 6.68 2.84 -2.56
C THR A 48 7.28 4.17 -2.14
N TYR A 49 8.37 4.16 -1.37
CA TYR A 49 9.04 5.39 -0.92
C TYR A 49 9.48 6.26 -2.09
N PHE A 50 10.18 5.65 -3.07
CA PHE A 50 10.72 6.38 -4.20
C PHE A 50 9.64 6.85 -5.17
N THR A 51 8.64 6.01 -5.49
CA THR A 51 7.49 6.42 -6.31
C THR A 51 6.75 7.59 -5.66
N ALA A 52 6.54 7.55 -4.34
CA ALA A 52 5.89 8.65 -3.63
C ALA A 52 6.72 9.94 -3.66
N LYS A 53 8.04 9.84 -3.54
CA LYS A 53 8.93 11.01 -3.64
C LYS A 53 8.93 11.59 -5.05
N PHE A 54 8.99 10.73 -6.07
CA PHE A 54 8.98 11.12 -7.48
C PHE A 54 7.69 11.82 -7.90
N LEU A 55 6.52 11.31 -7.47
CA LEU A 55 5.22 11.89 -7.79
C LEU A 55 4.83 13.09 -6.88
N GLY A 56 5.74 13.59 -6.04
CA GLY A 56 5.51 14.77 -5.20
C GLY A 56 4.70 14.51 -3.91
N GLY A 57 4.50 13.24 -3.56
CA GLY A 57 3.94 12.78 -2.29
C GLY A 57 4.94 12.82 -1.13
N LYS A 58 4.62 12.11 -0.05
CA LYS A 58 5.41 11.97 1.18
C LYS A 58 5.78 10.49 1.36
N GLY A 59 7.03 10.15 1.05
CA GLY A 59 7.52 8.77 1.12
C GLY A 59 7.23 8.07 2.45
N ALA A 60 7.46 8.75 3.58
CA ALA A 60 7.16 8.19 4.90
C ALA A 60 5.69 7.78 5.08
N ILE A 61 4.75 8.60 4.59
CA ILE A 61 3.31 8.29 4.64
C ILE A 61 3.02 7.08 3.75
N ALA A 62 3.54 7.09 2.52
CA ALA A 62 3.31 6.02 1.56
C ALA A 62 3.80 4.66 2.08
N VAL A 63 5.02 4.62 2.63
CA VAL A 63 5.59 3.42 3.26
C VAL A 63 4.76 2.97 4.45
N SER A 64 4.34 3.88 5.33
CA SER A 64 3.49 3.52 6.46
C SER A 64 2.17 2.91 6.02
N ILE A 65 1.52 3.45 4.98
CA ILE A 65 0.29 2.88 4.44
C ILE A 65 0.54 1.53 3.77
N ASN A 66 1.60 1.40 2.99
CA ASN A 66 1.99 0.15 2.35
C ASN A 66 2.22 -0.96 3.39
N LEU A 67 3.01 -0.70 4.43
CA LEU A 67 3.24 -1.65 5.51
C LEU A 67 1.96 -1.95 6.31
N ALA A 68 1.17 -0.92 6.66
CA ALA A 68 -0.07 -1.10 7.41
C ALA A 68 -1.11 -1.93 6.64
N THR A 69 -1.12 -1.84 5.32
CA THR A 69 -2.02 -2.62 4.46
C THR A 69 -1.40 -3.91 3.93
N GLY A 70 -0.14 -4.19 4.28
CA GLY A 70 0.56 -5.44 3.93
C GLY A 70 -0.14 -6.69 4.47
N PHE A 71 -0.84 -6.58 5.60
CA PHE A 71 -1.67 -7.68 6.13
C PHE A 71 -2.76 -8.14 5.16
N PHE A 72 -3.22 -7.28 4.25
CA PHE A 72 -4.26 -7.60 3.26
C PHE A 72 -3.71 -8.11 1.93
N ILE A 73 -2.39 -8.34 1.80
CA ILE A 73 -1.76 -8.86 0.57
C ILE A 73 -2.42 -10.17 0.07
N PRO A 74 -2.73 -11.18 0.91
CA PRO A 74 -3.41 -12.39 0.45
C PRO A 74 -4.74 -12.07 -0.23
N LEU A 75 -5.52 -11.15 0.35
CA LEU A 75 -6.79 -10.70 -0.23
C LEU A 75 -6.58 -9.97 -1.56
N PHE A 76 -5.59 -9.08 -1.64
CA PHE A 76 -5.26 -8.38 -2.88
C PHE A 76 -4.84 -9.34 -4.00
N TYR A 77 -4.11 -10.40 -3.66
CA TYR A 77 -3.66 -11.38 -4.65
C TYR A 77 -4.79 -12.26 -5.15
N THR A 78 -5.72 -12.63 -4.27
CA THR A 78 -6.97 -13.29 -4.69
C THR A 78 -7.76 -12.40 -5.64
N LEU A 79 -7.90 -11.10 -5.33
CA LEU A 79 -8.56 -10.16 -6.22
C LEU A 79 -7.84 -10.03 -7.57
N ASN A 80 -6.51 -10.07 -7.60
CA ASN A 80 -5.74 -10.05 -8.84
C ASN A 80 -6.01 -11.27 -9.72
N MET A 81 -6.05 -12.46 -9.14
CA MET A 81 -6.40 -13.67 -9.88
C MET A 81 -7.82 -13.60 -10.46
N ILE A 82 -8.79 -13.16 -9.66
CA ILE A 82 -10.19 -13.05 -10.08
C ILE A 82 -10.32 -12.02 -11.19
N THR A 83 -9.86 -10.78 -10.96
CA THR A 83 -9.91 -9.71 -11.96
C THR A 83 -9.19 -10.12 -13.24
N GLY A 84 -8.01 -10.72 -13.11
CA GLY A 84 -7.22 -11.24 -14.22
C GLY A 84 -8.00 -12.20 -15.11
N ARG A 85 -8.53 -13.27 -14.53
CA ARG A 85 -9.28 -14.30 -15.26
C ARG A 85 -10.56 -13.77 -15.89
N VAL A 86 -11.27 -12.89 -15.20
CA VAL A 86 -12.48 -12.22 -15.74
C VAL A 86 -12.12 -11.43 -17.01
N ILE A 87 -11.00 -10.73 -17.00
CA ILE A 87 -10.57 -9.87 -18.12
C ILE A 87 -10.00 -10.71 -19.28
N THR A 88 -9.26 -11.78 -18.99
CA THR A 88 -8.67 -12.65 -20.02
C THR A 88 -9.66 -13.68 -20.57
N GLY A 89 -10.83 -13.85 -19.95
CA GLY A 89 -11.86 -14.80 -20.38
C GLY A 89 -11.60 -16.25 -19.94
N ASN A 90 -10.66 -16.46 -19.02
CA ASN A 90 -10.33 -17.78 -18.49
C ASN A 90 -11.33 -18.23 -17.41
N HIS A 91 -11.62 -19.53 -17.34
CA HIS A 91 -12.54 -20.05 -16.32
C HIS A 91 -11.98 -19.90 -14.89
N ILE A 92 -12.83 -19.41 -13.99
CA ILE A 92 -12.54 -19.27 -12.56
C ILE A 92 -12.79 -20.62 -11.88
N SER A 93 -11.71 -21.35 -11.57
CA SER A 93 -11.81 -22.56 -10.75
C SER A 93 -11.57 -22.20 -9.29
N LEU A 94 -12.61 -22.29 -8.45
CA LEU A 94 -12.53 -21.99 -7.02
C LEU A 94 -11.46 -22.83 -6.30
N LYS A 95 -11.29 -24.09 -6.73
CA LYS A 95 -10.32 -25.04 -6.16
C LYS A 95 -8.87 -24.65 -6.44
N GLU A 96 -8.63 -23.86 -7.49
CA GLU A 96 -7.30 -23.35 -7.83
C GLU A 96 -6.98 -22.06 -7.09
N ILE A 97 -7.99 -21.20 -6.91
CA ILE A 97 -7.88 -19.99 -6.07
C ILE A 97 -7.54 -20.38 -4.64
N GLU A 98 -8.23 -21.38 -4.07
CA GLU A 98 -7.97 -21.88 -2.72
C GLU A 98 -6.51 -22.34 -2.56
N ARG A 99 -6.02 -23.18 -3.48
CA ARG A 99 -4.62 -23.64 -3.50
C ARG A 99 -3.61 -22.51 -3.60
N GLN A 100 -3.89 -21.46 -4.38
CA GLN A 100 -3.01 -20.31 -4.50
C GLN A 100 -3.05 -19.41 -3.26
N MET A 101 -4.21 -19.33 -2.60
CA MET A 101 -4.39 -18.59 -1.37
C MET A 101 -3.65 -19.27 -0.22
N ASP A 102 -3.73 -20.60 -0.12
CA ASP A 102 -2.96 -21.40 0.84
C ASP A 102 -1.46 -21.18 0.65
N LYS A 103 -0.97 -21.27 -0.60
CA LYS A 103 0.44 -20.96 -0.92
C LYS A 103 0.83 -19.53 -0.53
N SER A 104 -0.05 -18.55 -0.73
CA SER A 104 0.21 -17.15 -0.39
C SER A 104 0.21 -16.90 1.13
N LEU A 105 -0.66 -17.59 1.87
CA LEU A 105 -0.74 -17.52 3.32
C LEU A 105 0.45 -18.22 3.98
N GLU A 106 0.80 -19.42 3.50
CA GLU A 106 2.00 -20.15 3.92
C GLU A 106 3.25 -19.31 3.63
N GLN A 107 3.30 -18.66 2.47
CA GLN A 107 4.37 -17.72 2.12
C GLN A 107 4.43 -16.51 3.07
N THR A 108 3.28 -15.96 3.47
CA THR A 108 3.24 -14.84 4.41
C THR A 108 3.68 -15.27 5.82
N ALA A 109 3.28 -16.46 6.26
CA ALA A 109 3.71 -17.03 7.54
C ALA A 109 5.22 -17.33 7.56
N MET A 110 5.73 -17.99 6.53
CA MET A 110 7.17 -18.23 6.35
C MET A 110 7.96 -16.92 6.27
N HIS A 111 7.40 -15.86 5.70
CA HIS A 111 8.03 -14.52 5.65
C HIS A 111 8.10 -13.84 7.01
N ILE A 112 7.15 -14.09 7.90
CA ILE A 112 7.20 -13.56 9.27
C ILE A 112 8.31 -14.29 10.06
N ASP A 113 8.41 -15.61 9.94
CA ASP A 113 9.43 -16.41 10.65
C ASP A 113 10.85 -16.25 10.09
N GLN A 114 11.01 -16.12 8.76
CA GLN A 114 12.32 -15.87 8.14
C GLN A 114 12.83 -14.45 8.37
N VAL A 115 11.98 -13.42 8.43
CA VAL A 115 12.43 -12.04 8.73
C VAL A 115 12.98 -11.94 10.16
N VAL A 116 12.49 -12.77 11.08
CA VAL A 116 12.99 -12.83 12.46
C VAL A 116 14.33 -13.57 12.56
N ASN A 117 14.57 -14.59 11.72
CA ASN A 117 15.71 -15.50 11.88
C ASN A 117 16.82 -15.36 10.83
N GLU A 118 16.52 -15.05 9.57
CA GLU A 118 17.50 -14.98 8.47
C GLU A 118 17.14 -13.91 7.41
N PRO A 119 17.56 -12.64 7.57
CA PRO A 119 17.19 -11.54 6.66
C PRO A 119 17.83 -11.62 5.25
N SER A 120 18.83 -12.50 5.03
CA SER A 120 19.59 -12.58 3.78
C SER A 120 18.96 -13.47 2.70
N GLN A 121 18.02 -14.36 3.04
CA GLN A 121 17.35 -15.26 2.08
C GLN A 121 16.09 -14.66 1.44
N PHE A 122 15.85 -13.36 1.65
CA PHE A 122 14.66 -12.64 1.22
C PHE A 122 14.45 -12.58 -0.32
N PHE A 123 15.48 -12.92 -1.10
CA PHE A 123 15.49 -12.85 -2.57
C PHE A 123 15.42 -14.24 -3.22
N LEU A 124 14.32 -14.98 -3.04
CA LEU A 124 14.13 -16.25 -3.73
C LEU A 124 13.30 -16.10 -5.01
N VAL A 125 14.02 -16.27 -6.11
CA VAL A 125 13.68 -16.09 -7.53
C VAL A 125 12.66 -17.13 -8.03
N ASP A 126 12.43 -18.22 -7.30
CA ASP A 126 11.52 -19.31 -7.69
C ASP A 126 10.03 -18.93 -7.64
N LYS A 127 9.68 -17.77 -7.06
CA LYS A 127 8.29 -17.31 -6.88
C LYS A 127 7.68 -16.61 -8.10
N LEU A 128 8.51 -16.22 -9.06
CA LEU A 128 8.04 -15.59 -10.31
C LEU A 128 7.41 -16.61 -11.25
N GLN A 129 7.76 -17.90 -11.12
CA GLN A 129 7.27 -18.96 -12.01
C GLN A 129 5.80 -19.32 -11.77
N SER A 130 5.21 -18.91 -10.64
CA SER A 130 3.82 -19.23 -10.26
C SER A 130 2.79 -18.13 -10.56
N PHE A 131 3.22 -16.92 -10.94
CA PHE A 131 2.28 -15.85 -11.26
C PHE A 131 1.89 -15.90 -12.73
N THR A 132 0.65 -16.27 -13.01
CA THR A 132 0.11 -16.36 -14.37
C THR A 132 -0.07 -14.97 -15.00
N VAL A 133 -0.20 -14.91 -16.32
CA VAL A 133 -0.52 -13.66 -17.04
C VAL A 133 -1.80 -13.03 -16.48
N ASP A 134 -2.80 -13.85 -16.17
CA ASP A 134 -4.05 -13.41 -15.52
C ASP A 134 -3.74 -12.61 -14.24
N PHE A 135 -2.90 -13.15 -13.36
CA PHE A 135 -2.53 -12.47 -12.12
C PHE A 135 -1.96 -11.07 -12.38
N PHE A 136 -1.01 -10.96 -13.31
CA PHE A 136 -0.37 -9.66 -13.62
C PHE A 136 -1.35 -8.66 -14.22
N VAL A 137 -2.22 -9.10 -15.13
CA VAL A 137 -3.28 -8.26 -15.71
C VAL A 137 -4.21 -7.75 -14.60
N GLY A 138 -4.68 -8.65 -13.73
CA GLY A 138 -5.53 -8.27 -12.61
C GLY A 138 -4.82 -7.37 -11.60
N ALA A 139 -3.53 -7.62 -11.32
CA ALA A 139 -2.69 -6.80 -10.45
C ALA A 139 -2.61 -5.36 -10.94
N LEU A 140 -2.33 -5.15 -12.23
CA LEU A 140 -2.27 -3.80 -12.80
C LEU A 140 -3.62 -3.10 -12.72
N ILE A 141 -4.70 -3.75 -13.15
CA ILE A 141 -6.04 -3.16 -13.14
C ILE A 141 -6.47 -2.79 -11.72
N ASN A 142 -6.34 -3.72 -10.77
CA ASN A 142 -6.70 -3.49 -9.38
C ASN A 142 -5.81 -2.43 -8.73
N ALA A 143 -4.49 -2.44 -9.00
CA ALA A 143 -3.57 -1.43 -8.46
C ALA A 143 -4.00 -0.02 -8.85
N PHE A 144 -4.32 0.22 -10.13
CA PHE A 144 -4.81 1.53 -10.58
C PHE A 144 -6.19 1.88 -10.00
N LEU A 145 -7.13 0.93 -10.05
CA LEU A 145 -8.50 1.15 -9.60
C LEU A 145 -8.55 1.48 -8.09
N PHE A 146 -7.94 0.64 -7.25
CA PHE A 146 -7.93 0.85 -5.81
C PHE A 146 -7.08 2.06 -5.41
N SER A 147 -5.95 2.31 -6.08
CA SER A 147 -5.16 3.53 -5.86
C SER A 147 -5.99 4.79 -6.10
N PHE A 148 -6.72 4.83 -7.23
CA PHE A 148 -7.59 5.96 -7.55
C PHE A 148 -8.75 6.13 -6.56
N ILE A 149 -9.43 5.03 -6.19
CA ILE A 149 -10.51 5.05 -5.20
C ILE A 149 -9.98 5.54 -3.85
N PHE A 150 -8.87 4.99 -3.35
CA PHE A 150 -8.28 5.40 -2.08
C PHE A 150 -7.79 6.85 -2.10
N TYR A 151 -7.26 7.33 -3.22
CA TYR A 151 -6.92 8.73 -3.38
C TYR A 151 -8.15 9.62 -3.12
N ILE A 152 -9.27 9.34 -3.79
CA ILE A 152 -10.51 10.10 -3.64
C ILE A 152 -11.01 10.00 -2.20
N LEU A 153 -11.13 8.79 -1.64
CA LEU A 153 -11.64 8.58 -0.28
C LEU A 153 -10.84 9.36 0.76
N ILE A 154 -9.50 9.24 0.74
CA ILE A 154 -8.64 9.95 1.69
C ILE A 154 -8.67 11.45 1.45
N PHE A 155 -8.70 11.89 0.19
CA PHE A 155 -8.78 13.32 -0.14
C PHE A 155 -10.08 13.95 0.39
N LEU A 156 -11.23 13.32 0.14
CA LEU A 156 -12.53 13.79 0.61
C LEU A 156 -12.60 13.75 2.14
N PHE A 157 -12.15 12.66 2.76
CA PHE A 157 -12.11 12.54 4.21
C PHE A 157 -11.28 13.66 4.87
N LEU A 158 -10.10 13.98 4.33
CA LEU A 158 -9.26 15.05 4.85
C LEU A 158 -9.82 16.45 4.56
N LYS A 159 -10.49 16.64 3.41
CA LYS A 159 -11.09 17.92 3.01
C LYS A 159 -12.32 18.26 3.87
N PHE A 160 -13.21 17.29 4.09
CA PHE A 160 -14.48 17.49 4.79
C PHE A 160 -14.40 17.22 6.29
N GLY A 161 -13.51 16.33 6.75
CA GLY A 161 -13.38 15.97 8.16
C GLY A 161 -12.71 17.02 9.05
N ASN A 162 -12.10 18.09 8.49
CA ASN A 162 -11.46 19.15 9.29
C ASN A 162 -11.27 20.49 8.55
N PRO A 163 -12.35 21.24 8.25
CA PRO A 163 -12.27 22.50 7.49
C PRO A 163 -11.41 23.59 8.17
N ARG A 164 -11.23 23.55 9.50
CA ARG A 164 -10.46 24.54 10.27
C ARG A 164 -8.94 24.42 10.09
N LYS A 165 -8.39 23.21 9.94
CA LYS A 165 -6.94 23.01 9.71
C LYS A 165 -6.52 23.28 8.28
N TYR A 166 -7.42 23.06 7.32
CA TYR A 166 -7.16 23.34 5.91
C TYR A 166 -6.96 24.84 5.64
N LYS A 167 -7.76 25.72 6.27
CA LYS A 167 -7.58 27.17 6.17
C LYS A 167 -6.22 27.65 6.73
N SER A 168 -5.74 27.05 7.82
CA SER A 168 -4.47 27.42 8.46
C SER A 168 -3.23 27.09 7.62
N ASN A 169 -3.24 25.98 6.87
CA ASN A 169 -2.12 25.64 5.96
C ASN A 169 -2.15 26.46 4.67
N LYS A 170 -3.33 26.87 4.20
CA LYS A 170 -3.46 27.74 3.01
C LYS A 170 -2.99 29.17 3.27
N SER A 171 -3.11 29.68 4.50
CA SER A 171 -2.62 31.04 4.85
C SER A 171 -1.11 31.10 5.04
N ARG A 172 -0.46 30.03 5.53
CA ARG A 172 1.00 29.99 5.71
C ARG A 172 1.80 29.76 4.42
N GLY A 173 1.20 29.18 3.38
CA GLY A 173 1.85 28.97 2.08
C GLY A 173 1.86 30.19 1.15
N LYS A 174 1.27 31.32 1.56
CA LYS A 174 1.22 32.58 0.79
C LYS A 174 2.20 33.65 1.27
N SER A 175 3.10 33.32 2.21
CA SER A 175 4.03 34.27 2.83
C SER A 175 5.49 34.03 2.45
N ASN A 176 5.74 33.34 1.33
CA ASN A 176 7.06 33.22 0.71
C ASN A 176 6.99 33.79 -0.71
#